data_AF-A0A1H1T6S9-F1
#
_entry.id   AF-A0A1H1T6S9-F1
#
_cell.length_a   1.000
_cell.length_b   1.000
_cell.length_c   1.000
_cell.angle_alpha   90.00
_cell.angle_beta   90.00
_cell.angle_gamma   90.00
#
_symmetry.space_group_name_H-M   'P 1'
#
loop_
_entity.id
_entity.type
_entity.pdbx_description
1 polymer ?
#
loop_
_entity_poly.entity_id
_entity_poly.type
_entity_poly.pdbx_seq_one_letter_code
_entity_poly.pdbx_strand_id
1 'polypeptide(L)' 'MARSPKPAPLWVPIVAAVCFALAALLQEDTFGRVAFGIAAVALGLTALVQWRMRRSGRERA' A
#
# COMPACT_ATOMS: atom_id res chain seq x y z
N MET A 1 -10.41 -27.37 6.06
CA MET A 1 -10.10 -26.49 4.90
C MET A 1 -9.18 -25.36 5.35
N ALA A 2 -7.88 -25.60 5.43
CA ALA A 2 -6.90 -24.54 5.68
C ALA A 2 -6.63 -23.84 4.35
N ARG A 3 -7.40 -22.80 4.02
CA ARG A 3 -7.05 -21.89 2.91
C ARG A 3 -5.78 -21.17 3.33
N SER A 4 -4.63 -21.69 2.91
CA SER A 4 -3.34 -21.01 3.02
C SER A 4 -3.53 -19.56 2.58
N PRO A 5 -3.24 -18.55 3.43
CA PRO A 5 -3.47 -17.16 3.08
C PRO A 5 -2.56 -16.82 1.91
N LYS A 6 -3.15 -16.80 0.71
CA LYS A 6 -2.46 -16.43 -0.51
C LYS A 6 -1.92 -15.01 -0.27
N PRO A 7 -0.60 -14.77 -0.36
CA PRO A 7 -0.03 -13.47 -0.05
C PRO A 7 -0.76 -12.44 -0.90
N ALA A 8 -1.34 -11.44 -0.24
CA ALA A 8 -2.22 -10.47 -0.88
C ALA A 8 -1.55 -9.94 -2.17
N PRO A 9 -2.30 -9.84 -3.28
CA PRO A 9 -1.72 -9.37 -4.53
C PRO A 9 -1.14 -7.98 -4.33
N LEU A 10 0.10 -7.75 -4.79
CA LEU A 10 0.84 -6.48 -4.68
C LEU A 10 0.04 -5.27 -5.19
N TRP A 11 -0.91 -5.49 -6.09
CA TRP A 11 -1.82 -4.47 -6.60
C TRP A 11 -2.75 -3.90 -5.52
N VAL A 12 -3.12 -4.67 -4.50
CA VAL A 12 -4.03 -4.23 -3.42
C VAL A 12 -3.47 -3.05 -2.63
N PRO A 13 -2.23 -3.08 -2.08
CA PRO A 13 -1.69 -1.92 -1.38
C PRO A 13 -1.42 -0.72 -2.29
N ILE A 14 -1.14 -0.95 -3.58
CA ILE A 14 -0.98 0.12 -4.58
C ILE A 14 -2.31 0.84 -4.81
N VAL A 15 -3.39 0.08 -5.07
CA VAL A 15 -4.73 0.64 -5.27
C VAL A 15 -5.23 1.35 -4.01
N ALA A 16 -4.98 0.76 -2.83
CA ALA A 16 -5.30 1.40 -1.56
C ALA A 16 -4.54 2.74 -1.39
N ALA A 17 -3.24 2.79 -1.67
CA ALA A 17 -2.46 4.02 -1.60
C ALA A 17 -3.00 5.12 -2.54
N VAL A 18 -3.40 4.76 -3.76
CA VAL A 18 -3.99 5.70 -4.73
C VAL A 18 -5.35 6.21 -4.25
N CYS A 19 -6.22 5.33 -3.75
CA CYS A 19 -7.51 5.74 -3.17
C CYS A 19 -7.33 6.67 -1.96
N PHE A 20 -6.40 6.37 -1.05
CA PHE A 20 -6.12 7.21 0.11
C PHE A 20 -5.53 8.57 -0.30
N ALA A 21 -4.67 8.62 -1.34
CA ALA A 21 -4.14 9.88 -1.87
C ALA A 21 -5.24 10.74 -2.50
N LEU A 22 -6.16 10.14 -3.25
CA LEU A 22 -7.32 10.84 -3.82
C LEU A 22 -8.27 11.35 -2.72
N ALA A 23 -8.52 10.53 -1.70
CA ALA A 23 -9.32 10.93 -0.54
C ALA A 23 -8.68 12.12 0.20
N ALA A 24 -7.35 12.13 0.36
CA ALA A 24 -6.62 13.25 0.96
C ALA A 24 -6.79 14.57 0.16
N LEU A 25 -6.80 14.49 -1.17
CA LEU A 25 -6.97 15.67 -2.03
C LEU A 25 -8.39 16.22 -2.01
N LEU A 26 -9.39 15.38 -1.71
CA LEU A 26 -10.79 15.77 -1.64
C LEU A 26 -11.15 16.43 -0.29
N GLN A 27 -10.29 16.34 0.73
CA GLN A 27 -10.54 16.95 2.03
C GLN A 27 -10.09 18.42 2.05
N GLU A 28 -11.03 19.29 2.41
CA GLU A 28 -10.78 20.71 2.68
C GLU A 28 -10.15 20.92 4.07
N ASP A 29 -10.43 20.02 5.02
CA ASP A 29 -9.82 20.03 6.35
C ASP A 29 -8.35 19.59 6.32
N THR A 30 -7.48 20.45 6.86
CA THR A 30 -6.02 20.23 6.89
C THR A 30 -5.65 18.97 7.67
N PHE A 31 -6.33 18.71 8.80
CA PHE A 31 -6.09 17.52 9.61
C PHE A 31 -6.39 16.22 8.84
N GLY A 32 -7.51 16.18 8.12
CA GLY A 32 -7.89 15.04 7.29
C GLY A 32 -6.88 14.79 6.17
N ARG A 33 -6.56 15.84 5.42
CA ARG A 33 -5.59 15.77 4.32
C ARG A 33 -4.22 15.24 4.76
N VAL A 34 -3.74 15.66 5.94
CA VAL A 34 -2.47 15.15 6.51
C VAL A 34 -2.60 13.69 6.95
N ALA A 35 -3.67 13.32 7.66
CA ALA A 35 -3.87 11.95 8.13
C ALA A 35 -3.98 10.94 6.98
N PHE A 36 -4.79 11.26 5.96
CA PHE A 36 -4.92 10.42 4.75
C PHE A 36 -3.64 10.42 3.90
N GLY A 37 -2.91 11.54 3.85
CA GLY A 37 -1.60 11.61 3.22
C GLY A 37 -0.56 10.68 3.87
N ILE A 38 -0.48 10.68 5.21
CA ILE A 38 0.41 9.77 5.95
C ILE A 38 0.03 8.31 5.71
N ALA A 39 -1.27 7.99 5.74
CA ALA A 39 -1.77 6.65 5.45
C ALA A 39 -1.41 6.19 4.02
N ALA A 40 -1.55 7.08 3.03
CA ALA A 40 -1.16 6.79 1.65
C ALA A 40 0.34 6.51 1.51
N VAL A 41 1.19 7.30 2.20
CA VAL A 41 2.64 7.08 2.21
C VAL A 41 3.01 5.75 2.89
N ALA A 42 2.39 5.42 4.02
CA ALA A 42 2.64 4.16 4.72
C ALA A 42 2.26 2.94 3.86
N LEU A 43 1.12 3.01 3.16
CA LEU A 43 0.69 1.97 2.22
C LEU A 43 1.61 1.88 1.00
N GLY A 44 2.05 3.02 0.46
CA GLY A 44 3.01 3.09 -0.64
C GLY A 44 4.37 2.47 -0.27
N LEU A 45 4.89 2.78 0.92
CA LEU A 45 6.12 2.17 1.45
C LEU A 45 5.96 0.67 1.67
N THR A 46 4.81 0.24 2.19
CA THR A 46 4.51 -1.19 2.37
C THR A 46 4.47 -1.92 1.03
N ALA A 47 3.86 -1.32 0.00
CA ALA A 47 3.88 -1.87 -1.36
C ALA A 47 5.31 -1.94 -1.93
N LEU A 48 6.11 -0.89 -1.74
CA LEU A 48 7.50 -0.83 -2.20
C LEU A 48 8.37 -1.90 -1.52
N VAL A 49 8.20 -2.08 -0.22
CA VAL A 49 8.89 -3.11 0.57
C VAL A 49 8.47 -4.51 0.10
N GLN A 50 7.17 -4.76 -0.10
CA GLN A 50 6.73 -6.03 -0.65
C GLN A 50 7.26 -6.28 -2.07
N TRP A 51 7.34 -5.24 -2.91
CA TRP A 51 7.93 -5.34 -4.25
C TRP A 51 9.43 -5.67 -4.18
N ARG A 52 10.18 -5.01 -3.29
CA ARG A 52 11.60 -5.30 -3.03
C ARG A 52 11.79 -6.75 -2.55
N MET A 53 10.99 -7.22 -1.60
CA MET A 53 11.08 -8.60 -1.11
C MET A 53 10.79 -9.63 -2.22
N ARG A 54 9.76 -9.40 -3.06
CA ARG A 54 9.50 -10.29 -4.20
C ARG A 54 10.61 -10.27 -5.25
N ARG A 55 11.29 -9.14 -5.42
CA ARG A 55 12.41 -9.01 -6.36
C ARG A 55 13.65 -9.74 -5.83
N SER A 56 14.01 -9.54 -4.56
CA SER A 56 15.15 -10.21 -3.91
C SER A 56 14.92 -11.70 -3.65
N GLY A 57 13.66 -12.12 -3.46
CA GLY A 57 13.31 -13.55 -3.38
C GLY A 57 13.48 -14.31 -4.70
N ARG A 58 13.58 -13.60 -5.84
CA ARG A 58 13.81 -14.17 -7.17
C ARG A 58 15.28 -14.44 -7.48
N GLU A 59 16.21 -13.89 -6.68
CA GLU A 59 17.67 -14.10 -6.84
C GLU A 59 18.19 -15.31 -6.04
N ARG A 60 17.32 -15.94 -5.22
CA ARG A 60 17.66 -17.14 -4.42
C ARG A 60 17.00 -18.43 -4.92
N ALA A 61 16.36 -18.41 -6.09
CA ALA A 61 15.66 -19.55 -6.67
C ALA A 61 16.29 -19.94 -8.01
#